data_AF-A0A482UDX7-F1
#
_entry.id   AF-A0A482UDX7-F1
#
_cell.length_a   1.000
_cell.length_b   1.000
_cell.length_c   1.000
_cell.angle_alpha   90.00
_cell.angle_beta   90.00
_cell.angle_gamma   90.00
#
_symmetry.space_group_name_H-M   'P 1'
#
loop_
_entity.id
_entity.type
_entity.pdbx_description
1 polymer ?
#
loop_
_entity_poly.entity_id
_entity_poly.type
_entity_poly.pdbx_seq_one_letter_code
_entity_poly.pdbx_strand_id
1 'polypeptide(L)' 'MTNIVPIDPDTGIITDQGAHIDAFGQAMLLGIFSDLCQLRDGEMEQNCAIVLDGIAKRLGKLLERYEP' A
#
# COMPACT_ATOMS: atom_id res chain seq x y z
N MET A 1 -2.52 15.48 22.07
CA MET A 1 -1.34 16.06 21.41
C MET A 1 -1.48 15.75 19.94
N THR A 2 -1.68 16.77 19.12
CA THR A 2 -2.00 16.62 17.71
C THR A 2 -0.70 16.30 16.96
N ASN A 3 -0.54 15.06 16.50
CA ASN A 3 0.57 14.64 15.62
C ASN A 3 0.33 15.22 14.22
N ILE A 4 0.56 16.53 14.07
CA ILE A 4 0.58 17.17 12.76
C ILE A 4 1.92 16.80 12.15
N VAL A 5 1.90 15.85 11.22
CA VAL A 5 3.13 15.42 10.54
C VAL A 5 3.58 16.56 9.62
N PRO A 6 4.80 17.08 9.78
CA PRO A 6 5.28 18.18 8.95
C PRO A 6 5.45 17.71 7.50
N ILE A 7 4.72 18.36 6.59
CA ILE A 7 4.92 18.22 5.15
C ILE A 7 5.97 19.25 4.76
N ASP A 8 7.06 18.82 4.13
CA ASP A 8 8.02 19.74 3.52
C ASP A 8 7.34 20.44 2.31
N PRO A 9 7.19 21.78 2.33
CA PRO A 9 6.49 22.51 1.27
C PRO A 9 7.24 22.54 -0.07
N ASP A 10 8.55 22.28 -0.08
CA ASP A 10 9.36 22.35 -1.31
C ASP A 10 9.40 21.01 -2.05
N THR A 11 9.24 19.90 -1.33
CA THR A 11 9.29 18.54 -1.89
C THR A 11 7.93 17.83 -1.87
N GLY A 12 6.98 18.29 -1.05
CA GLY A 12 5.71 17.59 -0.79
C GLY A 12 5.88 16.29 -0.01
N ILE A 13 7.09 16.00 0.48
CA ILE A 13 7.42 14.74 1.17
C ILE A 13 7.30 14.95 2.68
N ILE A 14 6.60 14.02 3.33
CA ILE A 14 6.46 13.97 4.77
C ILE A 14 7.74 13.38 5.37
N THR A 15 8.57 14.21 5.99
CA THR A 15 9.74 13.75 6.77
C THR A 15 9.33 13.45 8.21
N ASP A 16 8.40 12.53 8.40
CA ASP A 16 8.53 11.65 9.55
C ASP A 16 9.58 10.60 9.16
N GLN A 17 10.17 9.87 10.11
CA GLN A 17 10.91 8.66 9.73
C GLN A 17 9.89 7.67 9.18
N GLY A 18 9.51 7.83 7.90
CA GLY A 18 8.31 7.25 7.31
C GLY A 18 8.20 5.79 7.68
N ALA A 19 6.97 5.32 7.88
CA ALA A 19 6.64 3.98 8.40
C ALA A 19 7.76 2.98 8.04
N HIS A 20 8.54 2.57 9.06
CA HIS A 20 9.74 1.75 8.89
C HIS A 20 9.33 0.42 8.28
N ILE A 21 9.33 0.37 6.96
CA ILE A 21 8.99 -0.82 6.19
C ILE A 21 10.28 -1.56 5.90
N ASP A 22 10.35 -2.81 6.36
CA ASP A 22 11.48 -3.68 6.06
C ASP A 22 11.53 -4.01 4.55
N ALA A 23 12.67 -4.52 4.08
CA ALA A 23 12.86 -4.89 2.68
C ALA A 23 11.82 -5.90 2.19
N PHE A 24 11.33 -6.77 3.08
CA PHE A 24 10.25 -7.70 2.77
C PHE A 24 8.94 -6.96 2.49
N GLY A 25 8.56 -5.99 3.32
CA GLY A 25 7.34 -5.22 3.14
C GLY A 25 7.39 -4.37 1.88
N GLN A 26 8.55 -3.79 1.56
CA GLN A 26 8.73 -3.07 0.29
C GLN A 26 8.51 -4.00 -0.90
N ALA A 27 9.11 -5.19 -0.91
CA ALA A 27 8.93 -6.17 -1.98
C ALA A 27 7.46 -6.62 -2.11
N MET A 28 6.77 -6.81 -0.98
CA MET A 28 5.35 -7.17 -0.95
C MET A 28 4.45 -6.05 -1.49
N LEU A 29 4.69 -4.79 -1.09
CA LEU A 29 3.95 -3.64 -1.63
C LEU A 29 4.14 -3.52 -3.14
N LEU A 30 5.36 -3.67 -3.65
CA LEU A 30 5.64 -3.63 -5.09
C LEU A 30 4.84 -4.71 -5.84
N GLY A 31 4.79 -5.93 -5.30
CA GLY A 31 3.97 -7.02 -5.87
C GLY A 31 2.48 -6.69 -5.88
N ILE A 32 1.95 -6.16 -4.76
CA ILE A 32 0.55 -5.74 -4.63
C ILE A 32 0.21 -4.63 -5.65
N PHE A 33 1.06 -3.62 -5.79
CA PHE A 33 0.85 -2.55 -6.77
C PHE A 33 0.92 -3.06 -8.21
N SER A 34 1.84 -3.97 -8.52
CA SER A 34 1.91 -4.62 -9.82
C SER A 34 0.61 -5.36 -10.15
N ASP A 35 0.06 -6.14 -9.21
CA ASP A 35 -1.22 -6.85 -9.37
C ASP A 35 -2.37 -5.86 -9.63
N LEU A 36 -2.41 -4.73 -8.90
CA LEU A 36 -3.43 -3.68 -9.11
C LEU A 36 -3.30 -3.00 -10.47
N CYS A 37 -2.07 -2.74 -10.95
CA CYS A 37 -1.84 -2.18 -12.27
C CYS A 37 -2.34 -3.09 -13.39
N GLN A 38 -2.24 -4.42 -13.22
CA GLN A 38 -2.77 -5.38 -14.19
C GLN A 38 -4.30 -5.36 -14.26
N LEU A 39 -4.98 -5.00 -13.16
CA LEU A 39 -6.43 -4.87 -13.11
C LEU A 39 -6.95 -3.53 -13.63
N ARG A 40 -6.09 -2.50 -13.73
CA ARG A 40 -6.46 -1.16 -14.22
C ARG A 40 -6.94 -1.19 -15.67
N ASP A 41 -6.30 -2.01 -16.49
CA ASP A 41 -6.52 -2.03 -17.94
C ASP A 41 -7.50 -3.14 -18.38
N GLY A 42 -8.04 -3.92 -17.44
CA GLY A 42 -8.99 -5.02 -17.69
C GLY A 42 -10.46 -4.59 -17.53
N GLU A 43 -11.38 -5.19 -18.29
CA GLU A 43 -12.82 -4.97 -18.10
C GLU A 43 -13.25 -5.43 -16.69
N MET A 44 -14.12 -4.65 -16.03
CA MET A 44 -14.66 -4.99 -14.70
C MET A 44 -15.63 -6.17 -14.79
N GLU A 45 -15.08 -7.36 -14.94
CA GLU A 45 -15.80 -8.63 -14.87
C GLU A 45 -15.95 -9.06 -13.40
N GLN A 46 -16.91 -9.94 -13.08
CA GLN A 46 -17.10 -10.49 -11.72
C GLN A 46 -15.82 -11.10 -11.13
N ASN A 47 -14.92 -11.63 -11.98
CA ASN A 47 -13.61 -12.12 -11.58
C ASN A 47 -12.71 -11.03 -10.99
N CYS A 48 -12.85 -9.77 -11.43
CA CYS A 48 -12.07 -8.65 -10.93
C CYS A 48 -12.35 -8.39 -9.44
N ALA A 49 -13.60 -8.54 -8.98
CA ALA A 49 -13.95 -8.39 -7.57
C ALA A 49 -13.28 -9.44 -6.67
N ILE A 50 -13.19 -10.70 -7.13
CA ILE A 50 -12.53 -11.79 -6.40
C ILE A 50 -11.02 -11.55 -6.33
N VAL A 51 -10.40 -11.11 -7.43
CA VAL A 51 -8.97 -10.81 -7.46
C VAL A 51 -8.65 -9.60 -6.57
N LEU A 52 -9.46 -8.54 -6.62
CA LEU A 52 -9.32 -7.37 -5.76
C LEU A 52 -9.45 -7.72 -4.27
N ASP A 53 -10.41 -8.56 -3.89
CA ASP A 53 -10.53 -9.07 -2.51
C ASP A 53 -9.26 -9.83 -2.07
N GLY A 54 -8.71 -10.66 -2.95
CA GLY A 54 -7.44 -11.36 -2.69
C GLY A 54 -6.23 -10.44 -2.54
N ILE A 55 -6.16 -9.34 -3.31
CA ILE A 55 -5.12 -8.31 -3.17
C ILE A 55 -5.30 -7.53 -1.87
N ALA A 56 -6.53 -7.11 -1.56
CA ALA A 56 -6.85 -6.38 -0.33
C ALA A 56 -6.51 -7.19 0.93
N LYS A 57 -6.81 -8.50 0.95
CA LYS A 57 -6.43 -9.39 2.05
C LYS A 57 -4.91 -9.52 2.22
N ARG A 58 -4.15 -9.56 1.11
CA ARG A 58 -2.68 -9.60 1.14
C ARG A 58 -2.09 -8.30 1.68
N LEU A 59 -2.68 -7.16 1.30
CA LEU A 59 -2.31 -5.87 1.85
C LEU A 59 -2.63 -5.80 3.35
N GLY A 60 -3.82 -6.22 3.77
CA GLY A 60 -4.21 -6.26 5.19
C GLY A 60 -3.22 -7.06 6.05
N LYS A 61 -2.89 -8.30 5.63
CA LYS A 61 -1.88 -9.13 6.31
C LYS A 61 -0.49 -8.51 6.37
N LEU A 62 -0.12 -7.73 5.35
CA LEU A 62 1.15 -7.03 5.36
C LEU A 62 1.12 -5.88 6.38
N LEU A 63 0.05 -5.10 6.40
CA LEU A 63 -0.12 -3.97 7.31
C LEU A 63 -0.22 -4.40 8.78
N GLU A 64 -0.85 -5.55 9.05
CA GLU A 64 -0.86 -6.19 10.38
C GLU A 64 0.54 -6.44 10.96
N ARG A 65 1.60 -6.48 10.13
CA ARG A 65 2.98 -6.63 10.62
C ARG A 65 3.57 -5.32 11.17
N TYR A 66 2.96 -4.17 10.86
CA TYR A 66 3.45 -2.84 11.23
C TYR A 66 2.46 -2.06 12.12
N GLU A 67 1.24 -2.56 12.31
CA GLU A 67 0.30 -2.09 13.32
C GLU A 67 0.31 -3.05 14.53
N PRO A 68 0.67 -2.59 15.75
CA PRO A 68 0.50 -3.36 16.99
C PRO A 68 -0.93 -3.29 17.54
#